data_AF-A0A2D6MUR9-F1
#
_entry.id   AF-A0A2D6MUR9-F1
#
_cell.length_a   1.000
_cell.length_b   1.000
_cell.length_c   1.000
_cell.angle_alpha   90.00
_cell.angle_beta   90.00
_cell.angle_gamma   90.00
#
_symmetry.space_group_name_H-M   'P 1'
#
loop_
_entity.id
_entity.type
_entity.pdbx_description
1 polymer ?
#
loop_
_entity_poly.entity_id
_entity_poly.type
_entity_poly.pdbx_seq_one_letter_code
_entity_poly.pdbx_strand_id
1 'polypeptide(L)'
;MTRQSHSVSISLLALLVLSAIGCAGLQPTERSLLLSGMPYPVPAPGAVLGSVEEAAIAALVHARTTATRVERESMLVGSIVRVENGLTWSEPQRSGSFFRSAGRPVVRYVLSGTAVATYVVHPRTGHFEVDRLNERITPSEKRFVKADPRHRPVFLLTPSGRVLSYAHDAEPVEVAAVRWGRADRGLSISRVAEISH
;
A
#
# COMPACT_ATOMS: atom_id res chain seq x y z
N MET A 1 75.13 -18.55 12.33
CA MET A 1 74.32 -18.28 11.12
C MET A 1 72.98 -19.00 11.25
N THR A 2 71.93 -18.22 11.50
CA THR A 2 70.53 -18.33 11.05
C THR A 2 69.96 -19.68 10.57
N ARG A 3 68.84 -20.13 11.18
CA ARG A 3 67.44 -20.14 10.64
C ARG A 3 66.62 -21.13 11.49
N GLN A 4 65.60 -20.73 12.27
CA GLN A 4 64.28 -20.21 11.90
C GLN A 4 63.40 -21.26 11.20
N SER A 5 62.51 -21.93 11.97
CA SER A 5 61.41 -22.73 11.43
C SER A 5 60.33 -23.07 12.48
N HIS A 6 59.60 -22.08 13.00
CA HIS A 6 58.29 -22.33 13.63
C HIS A 6 57.39 -21.12 13.46
N SER A 7 56.42 -21.15 12.54
CA SER A 7 55.16 -20.39 12.61
C SER A 7 54.34 -20.57 11.34
N VAL A 8 53.69 -21.72 11.18
CA VAL A 8 52.51 -21.83 10.32
C VAL A 8 51.66 -22.99 10.85
N SER A 9 50.78 -22.77 11.84
CA SER A 9 49.67 -23.70 12.18
C SER A 9 48.75 -23.19 13.31
N ILE A 10 48.39 -21.90 13.36
CA ILE A 10 47.40 -21.43 14.36
C ILE A 10 46.25 -20.60 13.74
N SER A 11 46.36 -20.14 12.50
CA SER A 11 45.34 -19.24 11.92
C SER A 11 44.10 -19.91 11.33
N LEU A 12 44.01 -21.24 11.28
CA LEU A 12 42.89 -21.92 10.60
C LEU A 12 41.74 -22.36 11.53
N LEU A 13 41.92 -22.33 12.86
CA LEU A 13 40.85 -22.76 13.79
C LEU A 13 39.93 -21.62 14.26
N ALA A 14 40.30 -20.36 14.04
CA ALA A 14 39.53 -19.21 14.51
C ALA A 14 38.38 -18.78 13.56
N LEU A 15 38.31 -19.33 12.34
CA LEU A 15 37.29 -18.92 11.36
C LEU A 15 35.99 -19.75 11.39
N LEU A 16 35.90 -20.78 12.23
CA LEU A 16 34.76 -21.72 12.24
C LEU A 16 33.77 -21.54 13.39
N VAL A 17 33.97 -20.56 14.28
CA VAL A 17 33.11 -20.35 15.46
C VAL A 17 32.15 -19.15 15.32
N LEU A 18 32.27 -18.31 14.29
CA LEU A 18 31.37 -17.16 14.08
C LEU A 18 30.14 -17.42 13.20
N SER A 19 29.92 -18.62 12.69
CA SER A 19 28.77 -18.93 11.82
C SER A 19 27.54 -19.47 12.55
N ALA A 20 27.51 -19.52 13.88
CA ALA A 20 26.43 -20.14 14.66
C ALA A 20 25.56 -19.17 15.49
N ILE A 21 25.81 -17.86 15.45
CA ILE A 21 25.01 -16.87 16.19
C ILE A 21 24.37 -15.91 15.19
N GLY A 22 23.22 -16.31 14.64
CA GLY A 22 22.51 -15.44 13.68
C GLY A 22 21.25 -16.02 13.05
N CYS A 23 20.60 -17.02 13.66
CA CYS A 23 19.31 -17.53 13.18
C CYS A 23 18.34 -17.72 14.36
N ALA A 24 18.18 -16.70 15.20
CA ALA A 24 17.12 -16.64 16.20
C ALA A 24 16.53 -15.24 16.15
N GLY A 25 15.45 -15.06 15.37
CA GLY A 25 14.75 -13.77 15.34
C GLY A 25 13.90 -13.46 14.11
N LEU A 26 13.94 -14.27 13.05
CA LEU A 26 12.87 -14.25 12.05
C LEU A 26 11.71 -15.05 12.62
N GLN A 27 10.96 -14.45 13.54
CA GLN A 27 9.58 -14.85 13.71
C GLN A 27 8.96 -14.80 12.30
N PRO A 28 8.31 -15.88 11.84
CA PRO A 28 7.48 -15.81 10.66
C PRO A 28 6.38 -14.80 10.98
N THR A 29 6.65 -13.54 10.71
CA THR A 29 5.67 -12.47 10.71
C THR A 29 4.62 -12.95 9.74
N GLU A 30 3.46 -13.26 10.27
CA GLU A 30 2.07 -13.40 9.79
C GLU A 30 1.73 -13.03 8.32
N ARG A 31 2.68 -13.05 7.39
CA ARG A 31 2.55 -12.75 5.96
C ARG A 31 1.85 -13.88 5.21
N SER A 32 1.73 -15.08 5.80
CA SER A 32 1.14 -16.25 5.13
C SER A 32 -0.32 -16.56 5.48
N LEU A 33 -0.95 -15.88 6.46
CA LEU A 33 -2.37 -16.15 6.76
C LEU A 33 -3.35 -15.46 5.77
N LEU A 34 -2.87 -14.53 4.96
CA LEU A 34 -3.68 -13.68 4.07
C LEU A 34 -3.90 -14.25 2.64
N LEU A 35 -3.36 -15.44 2.34
CA LEU A 35 -3.63 -16.15 1.08
C LEU A 35 -4.82 -17.11 1.19
N SER A 36 -5.39 -17.28 2.37
CA SER A 36 -6.42 -18.30 2.67
C SER A 36 -7.85 -17.92 2.26
N GLY A 37 -8.06 -16.76 1.64
CA GLY A 37 -9.41 -16.29 1.28
C GLY A 37 -10.30 -15.95 2.49
N MET A 38 -9.74 -16.01 3.71
CA MET A 38 -10.44 -15.65 4.93
C MET A 38 -10.84 -14.17 4.93
N PRO A 39 -11.94 -13.80 5.62
CA PRO A 39 -12.36 -12.42 5.69
C PRO A 39 -11.25 -11.54 6.27
N TYR A 40 -10.82 -10.50 5.55
CA TYR A 40 -9.85 -9.55 6.10
C TYR A 40 -10.55 -8.71 7.17
N PRO A 41 -10.13 -8.80 8.45
CA PRO A 41 -10.70 -7.95 9.48
C PRO A 41 -10.31 -6.51 9.16
N VAL A 42 -11.29 -5.69 8.78
CA VAL A 42 -11.06 -4.26 8.51
C VAL A 42 -10.78 -3.60 9.86
N PRO A 43 -9.58 -3.06 10.10
CA PRO A 43 -9.30 -2.40 11.36
C PRO A 43 -10.19 -1.16 11.51
N ALA A 44 -10.57 -0.83 12.74
CA ALA A 44 -11.37 0.37 13.02
C ALA A 44 -10.59 1.66 12.64
N PRO A 45 -11.29 2.76 12.31
CA PRO A 45 -10.65 4.07 12.19
C PRO A 45 -9.76 4.39 13.39
N GLY A 46 -8.56 4.90 13.12
CA GLY A 46 -7.56 5.18 14.16
C GLY A 46 -6.71 3.99 14.59
N ALA A 47 -6.90 2.80 13.99
CA ALA A 47 -5.98 1.69 14.20
C ALA A 47 -4.54 2.09 13.78
N VAL A 48 -3.57 1.55 14.52
CA VAL A 48 -2.14 1.76 14.29
C VAL A 48 -1.57 0.50 13.66
N LEU A 49 -0.94 0.66 12.50
CA LEU A 49 -0.46 -0.42 11.66
C LEU A 49 1.06 -0.33 11.47
N GLY A 50 1.68 -1.48 11.24
CA GLY A 50 3.14 -1.62 11.19
C GLY A 50 3.78 -1.19 9.88
N SER A 51 3.02 -1.22 8.77
CA SER A 51 3.52 -0.89 7.44
C SER A 51 2.61 0.04 6.65
N VAL A 52 3.18 0.73 5.66
CA VAL A 52 2.45 1.64 4.77
C VAL A 52 1.45 0.87 3.92
N GLU A 53 1.82 -0.32 3.40
CA GLU A 53 0.89 -1.13 2.62
C GLU A 53 -0.29 -1.62 3.45
N GLU A 54 -0.07 -2.07 4.70
CA GLU A 54 -1.17 -2.48 5.58
C GLU A 54 -2.11 -1.31 5.88
N ALA A 55 -1.55 -0.14 6.19
CA ALA A 55 -2.33 1.07 6.41
C ALA A 55 -3.11 1.50 5.16
N ALA A 56 -2.50 1.41 3.99
CA ALA A 56 -3.17 1.72 2.73
C ALA A 56 -4.30 0.74 2.42
N ILE A 57 -4.07 -0.57 2.55
CA ILE A 57 -5.11 -1.59 2.31
C ILE A 57 -6.28 -1.40 3.29
N ALA A 58 -5.99 -1.21 4.59
CA ALA A 58 -7.01 -0.94 5.59
C ALA A 58 -7.81 0.32 5.26
N ALA A 59 -7.14 1.42 4.91
CA ALA A 59 -7.77 2.69 4.56
C ALA A 59 -8.64 2.60 3.31
N LEU A 60 -8.16 1.94 2.25
CA LEU A 60 -8.89 1.75 0.99
C LEU A 60 -10.16 0.92 1.19
N VAL A 61 -10.03 -0.16 1.96
CA VAL A 61 -11.15 -1.02 2.30
C VAL A 61 -12.15 -0.26 3.16
N HIS A 62 -11.68 0.39 4.21
CA HIS A 62 -12.52 1.20 5.09
C HIS A 62 -13.29 2.23 4.26
N ALA A 63 -12.60 3.07 3.49
CA ALA A 63 -13.19 4.10 2.66
C ALA A 63 -14.24 3.55 1.68
N ARG A 64 -14.00 2.39 1.07
CA ARG A 64 -14.97 1.76 0.17
C ARG A 64 -16.21 1.24 0.90
N THR A 65 -16.03 0.65 2.08
CA THR A 65 -17.12 0.07 2.87
C THR A 65 -18.02 1.14 3.50
N THR A 66 -17.43 2.24 4.00
CA THR A 66 -18.16 3.32 4.66
C THR A 66 -18.73 4.35 3.69
N ALA A 67 -18.23 4.40 2.45
CA ALA A 67 -18.76 5.28 1.41
C ALA A 67 -20.26 5.06 1.19
N THR A 68 -21.01 6.16 1.31
CA THR A 68 -22.40 6.28 0.90
C THR A 68 -22.57 5.98 -0.59
N ARG A 69 -23.80 5.72 -1.03
CA ARG A 69 -24.11 5.47 -2.45
C ARG A 69 -23.56 6.59 -3.35
N VAL A 70 -23.78 7.84 -2.96
CA VAL A 70 -23.34 9.01 -3.74
C VAL A 70 -21.80 9.15 -3.70
N GLU A 71 -21.14 8.76 -2.61
CA GLU A 71 -19.66 8.79 -2.51
C GLU A 71 -19.00 7.77 -3.43
N ARG A 72 -19.61 6.60 -3.61
CA ARG A 72 -19.08 5.52 -4.48
C ARG A 72 -19.03 5.91 -5.96
N GLU A 73 -19.80 6.91 -6.35
CA GLU A 73 -19.83 7.51 -7.70
C GLU A 73 -18.76 8.61 -7.86
N SER A 74 -18.09 8.99 -6.78
CA SER A 74 -17.02 9.99 -6.75
C SER A 74 -15.69 9.35 -6.40
N MET A 75 -14.59 10.02 -6.75
CA MET A 75 -13.28 9.62 -6.27
C MET A 75 -13.12 10.02 -4.80
N LEU A 76 -12.59 9.10 -3.99
CA LEU A 76 -12.27 9.36 -2.59
C LEU A 76 -10.76 9.37 -2.42
N VAL A 77 -10.27 10.30 -1.61
CA VAL A 77 -8.83 10.50 -1.37
C VAL A 77 -8.60 10.67 0.12
N GLY A 78 -7.52 10.08 0.62
CA GLY A 78 -7.03 10.35 1.97
C GLY A 78 -5.52 10.15 2.06
N SER A 79 -4.99 10.31 3.27
CA SER A 79 -3.56 10.22 3.53
C SER A 79 -3.25 9.16 4.57
N ILE A 80 -2.13 8.47 4.40
CA ILE A 80 -1.51 7.66 5.45
C ILE A 80 -0.51 8.57 6.17
N VAL A 81 -0.58 8.63 7.50
CA VAL A 81 0.23 9.52 8.34
C VAL A 81 0.98 8.72 9.38
N ARG A 82 2.17 9.21 9.76
CA ARG A 82 2.94 8.65 10.86
C ARG A 82 2.40 9.18 12.20
N VAL A 83 2.24 8.26 13.15
CA VAL A 83 1.91 8.54 14.56
C VAL A 83 3.00 7.92 15.44
N GLU A 84 2.98 8.21 16.74
CA GLU A 84 4.03 7.81 17.69
C GLU A 84 4.41 6.32 17.59
N ASN A 85 3.41 5.44 17.48
CA ASN A 85 3.61 3.99 17.52
C ASN A 85 3.37 3.28 16.18
N GLY A 86 3.36 4.01 15.06
CA GLY A 86 3.20 3.40 13.74
C GLY A 86 2.52 4.29 12.71
N LEU A 87 1.58 3.72 11.97
CA LEU A 87 0.90 4.35 10.86
C LEU A 87 -0.61 4.30 11.03
N THR A 88 -1.28 5.39 10.70
CA THR A 88 -2.75 5.45 10.64
C THR A 88 -3.17 6.20 9.38
N TRP A 89 -4.48 6.29 9.12
CA TRP A 89 -5.02 6.97 7.95
C TRP A 89 -6.01 8.06 8.34
N SER A 90 -6.10 9.09 7.50
CA SER A 90 -7.13 10.12 7.60
C SER A 90 -8.47 9.59 7.10
N GLU A 91 -9.57 10.20 7.52
CA GLU A 91 -10.87 9.98 6.91
C GLU A 91 -10.84 10.28 5.39
N PRO A 92 -11.53 9.48 4.57
CA PRO A 92 -11.58 9.69 3.13
C PRO A 92 -12.42 10.91 2.83
N GLN A 93 -11.89 11.80 2.00
CA GLN A 93 -12.60 12.96 1.50
C GLN A 93 -12.98 12.72 0.05
N ARG A 94 -14.18 13.15 -0.33
CA ARG A 94 -14.50 13.30 -1.75
C ARG A 94 -13.51 14.26 -2.38
N SER A 95 -13.04 13.92 -3.57
CA SER A 95 -12.34 14.89 -4.38
C SER A 95 -13.32 15.98 -4.82
N GLY A 96 -13.44 17.07 -4.05
CA GLY A 96 -14.05 18.31 -4.54
C GLY A 96 -13.14 18.91 -5.62
N SER A 97 -13.62 19.48 -6.72
CA SER A 97 -14.93 20.06 -7.03
C SER A 97 -15.14 20.11 -8.55
N PHE A 98 -16.39 19.99 -8.98
CA PHE A 98 -16.83 20.51 -10.29
C PHE A 98 -16.57 22.02 -10.34
N PHE A 99 -15.46 22.45 -10.92
CA PHE A 99 -15.40 23.82 -11.45
C PHE A 99 -16.38 23.88 -12.63
N ARG A 100 -17.56 24.47 -12.40
CA ARG A 100 -18.60 24.71 -13.43
C ARG A 100 -18.06 25.41 -14.69
N SER A 101 -16.90 26.05 -14.62
CA SER A 101 -16.21 26.73 -15.71
C SER A 101 -15.25 25.88 -16.54
N ALA A 102 -14.94 24.64 -16.16
CA ALA A 102 -13.92 23.82 -16.84
C ALA A 102 -14.40 22.44 -17.35
N GLY A 103 -15.62 22.02 -17.05
CA GLY A 103 -16.20 20.76 -17.58
C GLY A 103 -15.42 19.48 -17.22
N ARG A 104 -14.45 19.53 -16.31
CA ARG A 104 -13.60 18.39 -15.91
C ARG A 104 -13.52 18.32 -14.38
N PRO A 105 -13.73 17.13 -13.77
CA PRO A 105 -13.53 16.95 -12.34
C PRO A 105 -12.06 17.20 -12.00
N VAL A 106 -11.78 18.16 -11.12
CA VAL A 106 -10.42 18.39 -10.61
C VAL A 106 -10.32 17.74 -9.24
N VAL A 107 -9.48 16.71 -9.15
CA VAL A 107 -9.13 16.11 -7.87
C VAL A 107 -8.08 17.00 -7.23
N ARG A 108 -8.40 17.58 -6.07
CA ARG A 108 -7.38 18.22 -5.24
C ARG A 108 -6.75 17.20 -4.31
N TYR A 109 -5.56 16.72 -4.67
CA TYR A 109 -4.71 15.98 -3.76
C TYR A 109 -4.07 16.97 -2.78
N VAL A 110 -4.40 16.86 -1.49
CA VAL A 110 -3.76 17.67 -0.44
C VAL A 110 -2.79 16.78 0.32
N LEU A 111 -1.50 17.01 0.13
CA LEU A 111 -0.46 16.33 0.90
C LEU A 111 -0.20 17.10 2.19
N SER A 112 -0.60 16.53 3.33
CA SER A 112 -0.08 16.98 4.61
C SER A 112 1.45 16.79 4.64
N GLY A 113 2.16 17.69 5.32
CA GLY A 113 3.59 17.52 5.60
C GLY A 113 3.91 16.27 6.42
N THR A 114 2.93 15.68 7.11
CA THR A 114 3.07 14.45 7.90
C THR A 114 2.63 13.18 7.15
N ALA A 115 2.05 13.33 5.96
CA ALA A 115 1.62 12.19 5.16
C ALA A 115 2.84 11.43 4.61
N VAL A 116 2.85 10.11 4.77
CA VAL A 116 3.87 9.20 4.22
C VAL A 116 3.40 8.54 2.92
N ALA A 117 2.10 8.48 2.68
CA ALA A 117 1.49 8.00 1.44
C ALA A 117 0.09 8.62 1.25
N THR A 118 -0.44 8.51 0.04
CA THR A 118 -1.84 8.86 -0.28
C THR A 118 -2.57 7.61 -0.71
N TYR A 119 -3.85 7.51 -0.35
CA TYR A 119 -4.72 6.45 -0.85
C TYR A 119 -5.89 7.03 -1.63
N VAL A 120 -6.31 6.35 -2.68
CA VAL A 120 -7.34 6.78 -3.63
C VAL A 120 -8.29 5.63 -3.90
N VAL A 121 -9.59 5.87 -3.80
CA VAL A 121 -10.62 4.93 -4.26
C VAL A 121 -11.22 5.48 -5.54
N HIS A 122 -11.01 4.75 -6.64
CA HIS A 122 -11.64 5.09 -7.91
C HIS A 122 -13.15 4.79 -7.87
N PRO A 123 -13.99 5.64 -8.48
CA PRO A 123 -15.41 5.43 -8.49
C PRO A 123 -15.78 4.19 -9.30
N ARG A 124 -16.81 3.48 -8.83
CA ARG A 124 -17.45 2.41 -9.58
C ARG A 124 -18.82 2.89 -9.99
N THR A 125 -18.93 3.27 -11.25
CA THR A 125 -20.12 3.90 -11.82
C THR A 125 -21.17 2.88 -12.25
N GLY A 126 -20.77 1.63 -12.47
CA GLY A 126 -21.62 0.59 -13.07
C GLY A 126 -21.65 0.64 -14.59
N HIS A 127 -21.03 1.64 -15.21
CA HIS A 127 -20.83 1.71 -16.66
C HIS A 127 -19.48 1.07 -17.00
N PHE A 128 -19.51 -0.05 -17.71
CA PHE A 128 -18.33 -0.86 -18.00
C PHE A 128 -17.17 -0.06 -18.63
N GLU A 129 -17.47 0.83 -19.58
CA GLU A 129 -16.45 1.64 -20.25
C GLU A 129 -15.76 2.62 -19.31
N VAL A 130 -16.54 3.28 -18.44
CA VAL A 130 -16.02 4.23 -17.46
C VAL A 130 -15.22 3.50 -16.38
N ASP A 131 -15.75 2.39 -15.88
CA ASP A 131 -15.09 1.57 -14.89
C ASP A 131 -13.75 1.02 -15.43
N ARG A 132 -13.70 0.64 -16.72
CA ARG A 132 -12.46 0.21 -17.40
C ARG A 132 -11.42 1.33 -17.49
N LEU A 133 -11.83 2.59 -17.69
CA LEU A 133 -10.91 3.73 -17.64
C LEU A 133 -10.39 3.95 -16.21
N ASN A 134 -11.26 3.75 -15.22
CA ASN A 134 -10.93 3.80 -13.80
C ASN A 134 -10.09 2.60 -13.31
N GLU A 135 -9.75 1.63 -14.15
CA GLU A 135 -8.77 0.58 -13.81
C GLU A 135 -7.32 1.06 -13.95
N ARG A 136 -7.10 2.28 -14.46
CA ARG A 136 -5.76 2.80 -14.81
C ARG A 136 -5.42 4.03 -13.99
N ILE A 137 -4.12 4.23 -13.77
CA ILE A 137 -3.58 5.48 -13.21
C ILE A 137 -3.88 6.64 -14.16
N THR A 138 -4.51 7.67 -13.65
CA THR A 138 -4.88 8.88 -14.39
C THR A 138 -3.67 9.79 -14.60
N PRO A 139 -3.67 10.66 -15.63
CA PRO A 139 -2.62 11.66 -15.81
C PRO A 139 -2.47 12.62 -14.61
N SER A 140 -3.54 12.87 -13.87
CA SER A 140 -3.50 13.71 -12.67
C SER A 140 -2.74 13.05 -11.53
N GLU A 141 -2.88 11.74 -11.35
CA GLU A 141 -2.13 10.96 -10.36
C GLU A 141 -0.66 10.91 -10.72
N LYS A 142 -0.33 10.67 -11.99
CA LYS A 142 1.06 10.73 -12.47
C LYS A 142 1.70 12.08 -12.19
N ARG A 143 1.01 13.18 -12.52
CA ARG A 143 1.50 14.53 -12.23
C ARG A 143 1.67 14.77 -10.73
N PHE A 144 0.71 14.31 -9.93
CA PHE A 144 0.73 14.46 -8.48
C PHE A 144 1.95 13.77 -7.86
N VAL A 145 2.17 12.50 -8.20
CA VAL A 145 3.31 11.72 -7.71
C VAL A 145 4.64 12.29 -8.23
N LYS A 146 4.68 12.77 -9.47
CA LYS A 146 5.87 13.42 -10.03
C LYS A 146 6.22 14.73 -9.34
N ALA A 147 5.21 15.48 -8.91
CA ALA A 147 5.38 16.77 -8.24
C ALA A 147 5.69 16.65 -6.74
N ASP A 148 5.55 15.45 -6.15
CA ASP A 148 5.85 15.26 -4.74
C ASP A 148 7.37 15.17 -4.50
N PRO A 149 7.99 16.14 -3.78
CA PRO A 149 9.43 16.15 -3.54
C PRO A 149 9.91 14.99 -2.65
N ARG A 150 8.98 14.29 -1.98
CA ARG A 150 9.30 13.14 -1.12
C ARG A 150 9.05 11.81 -1.81
N HIS A 151 8.65 11.82 -3.09
CA HIS A 151 8.37 10.62 -3.88
C HIS A 151 7.44 9.62 -3.15
N ARG A 152 6.46 10.13 -2.39
CA ARG A 152 5.57 9.28 -1.60
C ARG A 152 4.69 8.44 -2.53
N PRO A 153 4.44 7.17 -2.19
CA PRO A 153 3.60 6.32 -3.00
C PRO A 153 2.13 6.73 -2.91
N VAL A 154 1.40 6.44 -4.00
CA VAL A 154 -0.05 6.47 -4.06
C VAL A 154 -0.56 5.04 -4.16
N PHE A 155 -1.51 4.71 -3.29
CA PHE A 155 -2.22 3.45 -3.32
C PHE A 155 -3.61 3.65 -3.90
N LEU A 156 -4.03 2.81 -4.85
CA LEU A 156 -5.30 2.96 -5.55
C LEU A 156 -6.13 1.69 -5.44
N LEU A 157 -7.40 1.83 -5.07
CA LEU A 157 -8.39 0.78 -5.20
C LEU A 157 -9.18 1.00 -6.48
N THR A 158 -9.04 0.07 -7.44
CA THR A 158 -9.74 0.12 -8.71
C THR A 158 -11.17 -0.47 -8.60
N PRO A 159 -12.07 -0.21 -9.58
CA PRO A 159 -13.43 -0.76 -9.57
C PRO A 159 -13.51 -2.30 -9.53
N SER A 160 -12.52 -2.99 -10.11
CA SER A 160 -12.36 -4.44 -10.07
C SER A 160 -11.88 -4.97 -8.71
N GLY A 161 -11.48 -4.08 -7.80
CA GLY A 161 -11.01 -4.42 -6.46
C GLY A 161 -9.50 -4.61 -6.37
N ARG A 162 -8.74 -4.31 -7.42
CA ARG A 162 -7.27 -4.37 -7.37
C ARG A 162 -6.74 -3.21 -6.55
N VAL A 163 -5.71 -3.48 -5.75
CA VAL A 163 -4.95 -2.48 -5.00
C VAL A 163 -3.61 -2.30 -5.68
N LEU A 164 -3.42 -1.13 -6.30
CA LEU A 164 -2.20 -0.77 -6.99
C LEU A 164 -1.38 0.16 -6.10
N SER A 165 -0.06 -0.06 -6.02
CA SER A 165 0.91 0.89 -5.51
C SER A 165 1.62 1.54 -6.69
N TYR A 166 1.72 2.86 -6.68
CA TYR A 166 2.38 3.63 -7.71
C TYR A 166 3.27 4.70 -7.07
N ALA A 167 4.56 4.67 -7.41
CA ALA A 167 5.56 5.58 -6.90
C ALA A 167 6.39 6.15 -8.05
N HIS A 168 6.54 7.47 -8.10
CA HIS A 168 7.29 8.25 -9.10
C HIS A 168 7.29 7.66 -10.53
N ASP A 169 8.47 7.47 -11.11
CA ASP A 169 8.70 6.93 -12.46
C ASP A 169 8.60 5.39 -12.51
N ALA A 170 8.15 4.72 -11.44
CA ALA A 170 7.96 3.28 -11.42
C ALA A 170 6.63 2.88 -12.06
N GLU A 171 6.58 1.69 -12.66
CA GLU A 171 5.32 1.13 -13.13
C GLU A 171 4.39 0.77 -11.94
N PRO A 172 3.06 0.88 -12.08
CA PRO A 172 2.14 0.49 -11.03
C PRO A 172 2.26 -1.00 -10.71
N VAL A 173 2.42 -1.34 -9.42
CA VAL A 173 2.53 -2.71 -8.92
C VAL A 173 1.24 -3.09 -8.19
N GLU A 174 0.67 -4.24 -8.51
CA GLU A 174 -0.48 -4.76 -7.76
C GLU A 174 0.01 -5.38 -6.45
N VAL A 175 -0.43 -4.83 -5.31
CA VAL A 175 -0.01 -5.28 -3.97
C VAL A 175 -1.07 -6.14 -3.28
N ALA A 176 -2.33 -6.00 -3.68
CA ALA A 176 -3.42 -6.83 -3.19
C ALA A 176 -4.60 -6.83 -4.14
N ALA A 177 -5.49 -7.81 -3.97
CA ALA A 177 -6.81 -7.84 -4.60
C ALA A 177 -7.87 -7.99 -3.51
N VAL A 178 -8.88 -7.12 -3.56
CA VAL A 178 -10.02 -7.07 -2.65
C VAL A 178 -11.24 -7.61 -3.39
N ARG A 179 -11.75 -8.73 -2.92
CA ARG A 179 -12.98 -9.35 -3.43
C ARG A 179 -14.13 -9.00 -2.53
N TRP A 180 -15.12 -8.35 -3.13
CA TRP A 180 -16.38 -7.99 -2.48
C TRP A 180 -17.36 -9.14 -2.64
N GLY A 181 -17.75 -9.78 -1.53
CA GLY A 181 -18.82 -10.77 -1.54
C GLY A 181 -20.13 -10.16 -2.07
N ARG A 182 -20.97 -11.00 -2.68
CA ARG A 182 -22.33 -10.61 -3.11
C ARG A 182 -23.17 -10.37 -1.86
N ALA A 183 -23.20 -9.12 -1.41
CA ALA A 183 -23.99 -8.54 -0.30
C ALA A 183 -23.92 -9.17 1.11
N ASP A 184 -23.64 -10.47 1.30
CA ASP A 184 -23.70 -11.14 2.62
C ASP A 184 -22.60 -12.19 2.87
N ARG A 185 -21.51 -12.20 2.10
CA ARG A 185 -20.44 -13.23 2.20
C ARG A 185 -19.04 -12.65 2.30
N GLY A 186 -18.80 -11.81 3.30
CA GLY A 186 -17.46 -11.39 3.73
C GLY A 186 -16.64 -10.58 2.71
N LEU A 187 -15.61 -9.93 3.23
CA LEU A 187 -14.59 -9.24 2.45
C LEU A 187 -13.37 -10.15 2.36
N SER A 188 -13.01 -10.65 1.18
CA SER A 188 -11.79 -11.47 1.05
C SER A 188 -10.67 -10.61 0.43
N ILE A 189 -9.51 -10.56 1.07
CA ILE A 189 -8.32 -9.90 0.51
C ILE A 189 -7.29 -10.97 0.22
N SER A 190 -6.75 -10.97 -1.00
CA SER A 190 -5.63 -11.80 -1.39
C SER A 190 -4.45 -10.89 -1.70
N ARG A 191 -3.37 -10.98 -0.94
CA ARG A 191 -2.11 -10.30 -1.33
C ARG A 191 -1.56 -10.99 -2.58
N VAL A 192 -1.03 -10.19 -3.50
CA VAL A 192 -0.21 -10.73 -4.59
C VAL A 192 1.16 -11.01 -3.98
N ALA A 193 1.62 -12.26 -4.08
CA ALA A 193 2.97 -12.62 -3.64
C ALA A 193 3.97 -11.76 -4.42
N GLU A 194 4.82 -11.01 -3.71
CA GLU A 194 5.86 -10.19 -4.34
C GLU A 194 6.73 -11.08 -5.23
N ILE A 195 6.77 -10.75 -6.53
CA ILE A 195 7.82 -11.21 -7.43
C ILE A 195 9.09 -10.49 -6.98
N SER A 196 10.05 -11.29 -6.52
CA SER A 196 11.35 -10.84 -6.04
C SER A 196 12.02 -9.91 -7.06
N HIS A 197 12.42 -8.71 -6.61
CA HIS A 197 13.42 -7.88 -7.29
C HIS A 197 14.79 -8.14 -6.68
#